data_AF-A0A7J9MG86-F1
#
_entry.id   AF-A0A7J9MG86-F1
#
_cell.length_a   1.000
_cell.length_b   1.000
_cell.length_c   1.000
_cell.angle_alpha   90.00
_cell.angle_beta   90.00
_cell.angle_gamma   90.00
#
_symmetry.space_group_name_H-M   'P 1'
#
loop_
_entity.id
_entity.type
_entity.pdbx_description
1 polymer ?
#
loop_
_entity_poly.entity_id
_entity_poly.type
_entity_poly.pdbx_seq_one_letter_code
_entity_poly.pdbx_strand_id
1 'polypeptide(L)' 'MDEIFRIEARAIVEGMKLAWLKGYKQVEINCDNVMLIDTIYNEFASISNIAEVRLIHEWCNKDWKVKFRHVLRVSNKVAN' A
#
# COMPACT_ATOMS: atom_id res chain seq x y z
N MET A 1 -5.69 -13.51 11.32
CA MET A 1 -6.13 -12.26 10.66
C MET A 1 -4.96 -11.31 10.39
N ASP A 2 -3.91 -11.30 11.23
CA ASP A 2 -2.75 -10.40 11.12
C ASP A 2 -1.74 -10.78 10.00
N GLU A 3 -1.52 -12.07 9.73
CA GLU A 3 -0.46 -12.49 8.78
C GLU A 3 -0.73 -12.13 7.31
N ILE A 4 -1.94 -12.39 6.80
CA ILE A 4 -2.34 -12.01 5.43
C ILE A 4 -2.25 -10.49 5.25
N PHE A 5 -2.74 -9.75 6.23
CA PHE A 5 -2.70 -8.29 6.22
C PHE A 5 -1.25 -7.76 6.15
N ARG A 6 -0.33 -8.34 6.94
CA ARG A 6 1.10 -7.99 6.90
C ARG A 6 1.76 -8.34 5.57
N ILE A 7 1.44 -9.50 5.00
CA ILE A 7 1.97 -9.92 3.69
C ILE A 7 1.56 -8.92 2.60
N GLU A 8 0.28 -8.51 2.58
CA GLU A 8 -0.22 -7.55 1.60
C GLU A 8 0.38 -6.15 1.82
N ALA A 9 0.47 -5.68 3.06
CA ALA A 9 1.13 -4.42 3.37
C ALA A 9 2.61 -4.42 2.95
N ARG A 10 3.32 -5.54 3.16
CA ARG A 10 4.71 -5.71 2.71
C ARG A 10 4.81 -5.69 1.19
N ALA A 11 3.88 -6.34 0.49
CA ALA A 11 3.85 -6.32 -0.98
C ALA A 11 3.68 -4.89 -1.52
N ILE A 12 2.84 -4.06 -0.89
CA ILE A 12 2.72 -2.64 -1.22
C ILE A 12 4.05 -1.90 -1.04
N VAL A 13 4.73 -2.08 0.11
CA VAL A 13 6.02 -1.43 0.39
C VAL A 13 7.08 -1.80 -0.66
N GLU A 14 7.19 -3.08 -1.02
CA GLU A 14 8.16 -3.51 -2.05
C GLU A 14 7.79 -2.97 -3.43
N GLY A 15 6.50 -2.91 -3.78
CA GLY A 15 6.03 -2.25 -5.00
C GLY A 15 6.38 -0.76 -5.04
N MET A 16 6.23 -0.05 -3.92
CA MET A 16 6.61 1.36 -3.81
C MET A 16 8.11 1.58 -3.98
N LYS A 17 8.95 0.76 -3.33
CA LYS A 17 10.42 0.79 -3.48
C LYS A 17 10.82 0.60 -4.94
N LEU A 18 10.25 -0.40 -5.61
CA LEU A 18 10.53 -0.68 -7.02
C LEU A 18 10.11 0.49 -7.92
N ALA A 19 8.93 1.05 -7.68
CA ALA A 19 8.44 2.16 -8.49
C ALA A 19 9.29 3.42 -8.32
N TRP A 20 9.72 3.71 -7.09
CA TRP A 20 10.65 4.79 -6.80
C TRP A 20 12.01 4.58 -7.48
N LEU A 21 12.58 3.36 -7.40
CA LEU A 21 13.84 3.03 -8.05
C LEU A 21 13.77 3.22 -9.58
N LYS A 22 12.62 2.95 -10.18
CA LYS A 22 12.36 3.18 -11.61
C LYS A 22 12.13 4.65 -11.97
N GLY A 23 12.13 5.56 -11.00
CA GLY A 23 11.97 7.00 -11.21
C GLY A 23 10.54 7.45 -11.47
N TYR A 24 9.53 6.63 -11.15
CA TYR A 24 8.14 7.07 -11.30
C TYR A 24 7.81 8.19 -10.31
N LYS A 25 7.17 9.24 -10.81
CA LYS A 25 6.72 10.39 -10.01
C LYS A 25 5.24 10.35 -9.65
N GLN A 26 4.49 9.41 -10.24
CA GLN A 26 3.07 9.21 -9.96
C GLN A 26 2.78 7.71 -9.99
N VAL A 27 2.17 7.20 -8.92
CA VAL A 27 1.84 5.77 -8.78
C VAL A 27 0.43 5.61 -8.23
N GLU A 28 -0.31 4.70 -8.86
CA GLU A 28 -1.59 4.20 -8.36
C GLU A 28 -1.40 2.77 -7.84
N ILE A 29 -1.75 2.55 -6.57
CA ILE A 29 -1.64 1.26 -5.88
C ILE A 29 -3.04 0.68 -5.79
N ASN A 30 -3.25 -0.44 -6.49
CA ASN A 30 -4.51 -1.18 -6.47
C ASN A 30 -4.41 -2.31 -5.44
N CYS A 31 -5.30 -2.30 -4.45
CA CYS A 31 -5.38 -3.32 -3.40
C CYS A 31 -6.82 -3.83 -3.31
N ASP A 32 -7.00 -5.14 -3.16
CA ASP A 32 -8.31 -5.77 -2.98
C ASP A 32 -8.73 -5.90 -1.51
N ASN A 33 -7.81 -5.64 -0.58
CA ASN A 33 -8.09 -5.60 0.85
C ASN A 33 -8.59 -4.23 1.28
N VAL A 34 -9.92 -4.13 1.47
CA VAL A 34 -10.62 -2.94 1.97
C VAL A 34 -10.05 -2.49 3.32
N MET A 35 -9.80 -3.42 4.24
CA MET A 35 -9.31 -3.09 5.59
C MET A 35 -7.93 -2.44 5.54
N LEU A 36 -7.06 -2.87 4.63
CA LEU A 36 -5.73 -2.28 4.45
C LEU A 36 -5.82 -0.87 3.85
N ILE A 37 -6.68 -0.69 2.84
CA ILE A 37 -6.97 0.64 2.27
C ILE A 37 -7.52 1.59 3.33
N ASP A 38 -8.51 1.15 4.11
CA ASP A 38 -9.10 1.96 5.18
C ASP A 38 -8.08 2.29 6.28
N THR A 39 -7.18 1.37 6.60
CA THR A 39 -6.10 1.58 7.59
C THR A 39 -5.10 2.64 7.11
N ILE A 40 -4.77 2.64 5.81
CA ILE A 40 -3.88 3.63 5.20
C ILE A 40 -4.57 5.01 5.14
N TYR A 41 -5.87 5.07 4.81
CA TYR A 41 -6.57 6.36 4.68
C TYR A 41 -6.91 7.03 6.01
N ASN A 42 -7.30 6.26 7.03
CA ASN A 42 -7.83 6.81 8.28
C ASN A 42 -6.75 7.25 9.28
N GLU A 43 -5.50 7.48 8.84
CA GLU A 43 -4.36 7.91 9.67
C GLU A 43 -4.07 7.05 10.92
N PHE A 44 -4.67 5.84 10.99
CA PHE A 44 -4.39 4.86 12.04
C PHE A 44 -2.95 4.36 12.00
N ALA A 45 -2.13 4.80 11.05
CA ALA A 45 -0.70 4.52 10.98
C ALA A 45 0.09 4.90 12.24
N SER A 46 -0.28 6.01 12.89
CA SER A 46 0.37 6.45 14.14
C SER A 46 0.06 5.54 15.32
N ILE A 47 -1.10 4.86 15.30
CA ILE A 47 -1.59 3.94 16.35
C ILE A 47 -1.35 2.47 15.95
N SER A 48 -1.12 2.20 14.67
CA SER A 48 -0.94 0.86 14.14
C SER A 48 0.37 0.28 14.67
N ASN A 49 0.28 -0.91 15.25
CA ASN A 49 1.43 -1.72 15.67
C ASN A 49 2.08 -2.46 14.48
N ILE A 50 1.60 -2.22 13.26
CA ILE A 50 2.07 -2.88 12.04
C ILE A 50 3.11 -1.98 11.36
N ALA A 51 4.37 -2.42 11.37
CA ALA A 51 5.51 -1.65 10.86
C ALA A 51 5.36 -1.29 9.37
N GLU A 52 4.78 -2.20 8.58
CA GLU A 52 4.57 -2.02 7.14
C GLU A 52 3.63 -0.84 6.84
N VAL A 53 2.59 -0.63 7.65
CA VAL A 53 1.69 0.52 7.48
C VAL A 53 2.47 1.82 7.69
N ARG A 54 3.29 1.91 8.73
CA ARG A 54 4.13 3.11 8.97
C ARG A 54 5.07 3.38 7.80
N LEU A 55 5.70 2.34 7.26
CA LEU A 55 6.55 2.46 6.07
C LEU A 55 5.76 2.98 4.87
N ILE A 56 4.55 2.47 4.60
CA ILE A 56 3.71 2.97 3.50
C ILE A 56 3.48 4.48 3.63
N HIS A 57 3.20 4.98 4.84
CA HIS A 57 3.03 6.42 5.07
C HIS A 57 4.32 7.22 4.87
N GLU A 58 5.47 6.72 5.33
CA GLU A 58 6.77 7.34 5.05
C GLU A 58 7.04 7.43 3.56
N TRP A 59 6.67 6.41 2.79
CA TRP A 59 6.77 6.43 1.34
C TRP A 59 5.82 7.43 0.71
N CYS A 60 4.58 7.56 1.20
CA CYS A 60 3.63 8.58 0.72
C CYS A 60 4.13 10.02 0.92
N ASN A 61 5.01 10.26 1.89
CA ASN A 61 5.58 11.59 2.18
C ASN A 61 6.78 11.98 1.29
N LYS A 62 7.21 11.12 0.36
CA LYS A 62 8.29 11.45 -0.59
C LYS A 62 7.81 12.39 -1.70
N ASP A 63 8.75 12.91 -2.49
CA ASP A 63 8.48 13.74 -3.67
C ASP A 63 7.96 12.91 -4.87
N TRP A 64 6.73 12.43 -4.75
CA TRP A 64 5.93 11.78 -5.78
C TRP A 64 4.45 11.76 -5.38
N LYS A 65 3.55 11.55 -6.35
CA LYS A 65 2.12 11.43 -6.10
C LYS A 65 1.74 9.96 -5.94
N VAL A 66 1.17 9.60 -4.79
CA VAL A 66 0.66 8.26 -4.52
C VAL A 66 -0.85 8.31 -4.37
N LYS A 67 -1.55 7.40 -5.05
CA LYS A 67 -2.99 7.20 -4.88
C LYS A 67 -3.26 5.73 -4.58
N PHE A 68 -4.08 5.47 -3.58
CA PHE A 68 -4.58 4.12 -3.32
C PHE A 68 -5.96 3.96 -3.94
N ARG A 69 -6.23 2.77 -4.47
CA ARG A 69 -7.54 2.43 -5.01
C ARG A 69 -7.90 1.04 -4.52
N HIS A 70 -9.08 0.93 -3.92
CA HIS A 70 -9.68 -0.37 -3.68
C HIS A 70 -10.19 -0.95 -5.01
N VAL A 71 -9.77 -2.16 -5.34
CA VAL A 71 -10.19 -2.86 -6.57
C VAL A 71 -10.73 -4.23 -6.20
N LEU A 72 -11.95 -4.56 -6.64
CA LEU A 72 -12.52 -5.90 -6.43
C LEU A 72 -11.63 -6.97 -7.05
N ARG A 73 -11.41 -8.10 -6.35
CA ARG A 73 -10.57 -9.24 -6.80
C ARG A 73 -10.78 -9.66 -8.26
N VAL A 74 -12.02 -9.57 -8.74
CA VAL A 74 -12.41 -9.94 -10.11
C VAL A 74 -11.68 -9.12 -11.18
N SER A 75 -11.20 -7.92 -10.82
CA SER A 75 -10.46 -6.99 -11.68
C SER A 75 -8.94 -7.06 -11.49
N ASN A 76 -8.41 -7.81 -10.51
CA ASN A 76 -6.98 -7.92 -10.23
C ASN A 76 -6.38 -9.24 -10.75
N LYS A 77 -6.57 -9.54 -12.05
CA LYS A 77 -6.12 -10.82 -12.67
C LYS A 77 -4.60 -10.95 -12.87
N VAL A 78 -3.81 -9.91 -12.59
CA VAL A 78 -2.36 -9.87 -12.92
C VAL A 78 -1.47 -10.26 -11.73
N ALA A 79 -2.01 -10.26 -10.50
CA ALA A 79 -1.32 -10.74 -9.30
C ALA A 79 -1.87 -12.12 -8.93
N ASN A 80 -1.37 -13.17 -9.58
CA ASN A 80 -1.62 -14.56 -9.23
C ASN A 80 -0.29 -15.29 -9.11
#